data_AF-A0A2S8IKE7-F1
#
_entry.id   AF-A0A2S8IKE7-F1
#
_cell.length_a   1.000
_cell.length_b   1.000
_cell.length_c   1.000
_cell.angle_alpha   90.00
_cell.angle_beta   90.00
_cell.angle_gamma   90.00
#
_symmetry.space_group_name_H-M   'P 1'
#
loop_
_entity.id
_entity.type
_entity.pdbx_description
1 polymer ?
#
loop_
_entity_poly.entity_id
_entity_poly.type
_entity_poly.pdbx_seq_one_letter_code
_entity_poly.pdbx_strand_id
1 'polypeptide(L)'
;MNVLTCPTRAALTLDALVDACARFNPSDRDQRLIVRTLIVPMLARRLEWLGLLLRASPCSEATHTMIEQVERALACASARLDNVRRPSADAAHDAAPGRGLPG
;
A
#
# COMPACT_ATOMS: atom_id res chain seq x y z
N MET A 1 -4.14 40.74 11.26
CA MET A 1 -4.94 39.55 10.93
C MET A 1 -4.01 38.55 10.28
N ASN A 2 -3.54 37.56 11.04
CA ASN A 2 -2.58 36.57 10.55
C ASN A 2 -3.33 35.55 9.70
N VAL A 3 -3.14 35.64 8.38
CA VAL A 3 -3.51 34.60 7.44
C VAL A 3 -2.66 33.38 7.79
N LEU A 4 -3.24 32.46 8.56
CA LEU A 4 -2.72 31.12 8.75
C LEU A 4 -2.73 30.45 7.38
N THR A 5 -1.63 30.59 6.64
CA THR A 5 -1.34 29.79 5.47
C THR A 5 -1.34 28.34 5.96
N CYS A 6 -2.40 27.61 5.63
CA CYS A 6 -2.52 26.19 5.89
C CYS A 6 -1.21 25.50 5.50
N PRO A 7 -0.61 24.67 6.38
CA PRO A 7 0.67 24.08 6.12
C PRO A 7 0.54 23.21 4.87
N THR A 8 1.38 23.53 3.89
CA THR A 8 1.74 22.77 2.71
C THR A 8 1.02 21.43 2.63
N ARG A 9 -0.16 21.42 1.98
CA ARG A 9 -0.79 20.21 1.48
C ARG A 9 0.16 19.69 0.40
N ALA A 10 1.21 18.99 0.81
CA ALA A 10 2.06 18.25 -0.11
C ALA A 10 1.09 17.39 -0.91
N ALA A 11 0.85 17.77 -2.16
CA ALA A 11 0.04 16.99 -3.06
C ALA A 11 0.87 15.73 -3.30
N LEU A 12 0.63 14.69 -2.50
CA LEU A 12 1.24 13.39 -2.72
C LEU A 12 0.92 13.03 -4.16
N THR A 13 1.94 12.99 -5.01
CA THR A 13 1.76 12.68 -6.42
C THR A 13 1.28 11.23 -6.55
N LEU A 14 0.71 10.87 -7.70
CA LEU A 14 0.29 9.49 -7.91
C LEU A 14 1.48 8.54 -7.74
N ASP A 15 2.61 8.94 -8.31
CA ASP A 15 3.87 8.21 -8.22
C ASP A 15 4.35 8.02 -6.78
N ALA A 16 4.21 9.03 -5.93
CA ALA A 16 4.58 8.90 -4.52
C ALA A 16 3.72 7.88 -3.77
N LEU A 17 2.41 7.81 -4.09
CA LEU A 17 1.51 6.82 -3.48
C LEU A 17 1.80 5.41 -3.99
N VAL A 18 2.07 5.26 -5.30
CA VAL A 18 2.46 4.00 -5.93
C VAL A 18 3.79 3.51 -5.36
N ASP A 19 4.80 4.38 -5.25
CA ASP A 19 6.12 4.06 -4.69
C ASP A 19 5.99 3.64 -3.22
N ALA A 20 5.16 4.33 -2.44
CA ALA A 20 4.92 3.97 -1.04
C ALA A 20 4.30 2.57 -0.90
N CYS A 21 3.35 2.19 -1.77
CA CYS A 21 2.82 0.82 -1.82
C CYS A 21 3.89 -0.23 -2.17
N ALA A 22 4.84 0.11 -3.05
CA ALA A 22 5.92 -0.78 -3.46
C ALA A 22 7.02 -0.93 -2.39
N ARG A 23 7.29 0.12 -1.61
CA ARG A 23 8.49 0.20 -0.77
C ARG A 23 8.28 0.15 0.74
N PHE A 24 7.04 0.28 1.22
CA PHE A 24 6.79 0.21 2.67
C PHE A 24 7.31 -1.10 3.26
N ASN A 25 7.79 -1.09 4.50
CA ASN A 25 8.22 -2.27 5.21
C ASN A 25 7.00 -2.99 5.81
N PRO A 26 6.66 -4.22 5.38
CA PRO A 26 5.52 -4.95 5.91
C PRO A 26 5.75 -5.44 7.36
N SER A 27 6.99 -5.49 7.85
CA SER A 27 7.27 -5.82 9.26
C SER A 27 7.08 -4.62 10.18
N ASP A 28 7.07 -3.40 9.64
CA ASP A 28 6.85 -2.17 10.40
C ASP A 28 5.33 -1.93 10.58
N ARG A 29 4.90 -1.87 11.85
CA ARG A 29 3.49 -1.69 12.21
C ARG A 29 2.93 -0.36 11.75
N ASP A 30 3.69 0.72 11.88
CA ASP A 30 3.22 2.06 11.59
C ASP A 30 3.10 2.24 10.08
N GLN A 31 4.09 1.75 9.32
CA GLN A 31 4.01 1.75 7.85
C GLN A 31 2.84 0.92 7.33
N ARG A 32 2.58 -0.26 7.90
CA ARG A 32 1.40 -1.06 7.57
C ARG A 32 0.10 -0.31 7.83
N LEU A 33 0.00 0.35 8.99
CA LEU A 33 -1.19 1.12 9.33
C LEU A 33 -1.38 2.25 8.33
N ILE A 34 -0.35 3.05 8.06
CA ILE A 34 -0.38 4.16 7.08
C ILE A 34 -0.82 3.65 5.70
N VAL A 35 -0.22 2.56 5.21
CA VAL A 35 -0.59 2.01 3.90
C VAL A 35 -2.05 1.57 3.88
N ARG A 36 -2.48 0.83 4.90
CA ARG A 36 -3.84 0.27 5.00
C ARG A 36 -4.91 1.35 5.17
N THR A 37 -4.66 2.37 5.97
CA THR A 37 -5.68 3.35 6.38
C THR A 37 -5.64 4.65 5.57
N LEU A 38 -4.51 4.97 4.93
CA LEU A 38 -4.36 6.20 4.15
C LEU A 38 -4.07 5.91 2.68
N ILE A 39 -2.99 5.21 2.37
CA ILE A 39 -2.49 5.11 0.99
C ILE A 39 -3.45 4.30 0.11
N VAL A 40 -3.89 3.12 0.58
CA VAL A 40 -4.83 2.27 -0.16
C VAL A 40 -6.15 2.99 -0.43
N PRO A 41 -6.84 3.61 0.56
CA PRO A 41 -8.03 4.41 0.28
C PRO A 41 -7.79 5.59 -0.67
N MET A 42 -6.63 6.26 -0.58
CA MET A 42 -6.30 7.37 -1.49
C MET A 42 -6.12 6.89 -2.93
N LEU A 43 -5.46 5.75 -3.14
CA LEU A 43 -5.30 5.14 -4.46
C LEU A 43 -6.64 4.65 -5.02
N ALA A 44 -7.47 4.00 -4.21
CA ALA A 44 -8.80 3.56 -4.61
C ALA A 44 -9.67 4.74 -5.07
N ARG A 45 -9.67 5.84 -4.30
CA ARG A 45 -10.38 7.07 -4.69
C ARG A 45 -9.86 7.64 -6.00
N ARG A 46 -8.54 7.57 -6.25
CA ARG A 46 -7.96 8.02 -7.53
C ARG A 46 -8.37 7.13 -8.68
N LEU A 47 -8.45 5.82 -8.47
CA LEU A 47 -8.91 4.87 -9.48
C LEU A 47 -10.34 5.18 -9.92
N GLU A 48 -11.24 5.51 -8.99
CA GLU A 48 -12.60 5.95 -9.30
C GLU A 48 -12.60 7.21 -10.18
N TRP A 49 -11.79 8.21 -9.83
CA TRP A 49 -11.64 9.43 -10.63
C TRP A 49 -11.08 9.16 -12.03
N LEU A 50 -10.07 8.29 -12.15
CA LEU A 50 -9.52 7.89 -13.45
C LEU A 50 -10.56 7.16 -14.31
N GLY A 51 -11.39 6.31 -13.70
CA GLY A 51 -12.50 5.66 -14.40
C GLY A 51 -13.53 6.66 -14.94
N LEU A 52 -13.81 7.74 -14.20
CA LEU A 52 -14.67 8.83 -14.69
C LEU A 52 -14.02 9.61 -15.84
N LEU A 53 -12.72 9.90 -15.74
CA LEU A 53 -11.96 10.55 -16.82
C LEU A 53 -11.95 9.70 -18.09
N LEU A 54 -11.81 8.38 -17.95
CA LEU A 54 -11.83 7.46 -19.07
C LEU A 54 -13.22 7.39 -19.74
N ARG A 55 -14.30 7.49 -18.98
CA ARG A 55 -15.65 7.60 -19.56
C ARG A 55 -15.82 8.88 -20.38
N ALA A 56 -15.18 9.98 -19.98
CA ALA A 56 -15.20 11.24 -20.71
C ALA A 56 -14.25 11.23 -21.93
N SER A 57 -13.16 10.46 -21.87
CA SER A 57 -12.16 10.33 -22.93
C SER A 57 -11.67 8.88 -23.05
N PRO A 58 -12.40 8.01 -23.77
CA PRO A 58 -12.17 6.56 -23.75
C PRO A 58 -10.88 6.12 -24.45
N CYS A 59 -10.37 6.92 -25.37
CA CYS A 59 -9.14 6.63 -26.13
C CYS A 59 -7.87 7.20 -25.46
N SER A 60 -7.96 7.64 -24.20
CA SER A 60 -6.82 8.22 -23.49
C SER A 60 -5.86 7.13 -23.01
N GLU A 61 -4.86 6.81 -23.81
CA GLU A 61 -3.77 5.86 -23.48
C GLU A 61 -3.08 6.20 -22.14
N ALA A 62 -2.90 7.50 -21.87
CA ALA A 62 -2.32 7.96 -20.61
C ALA A 62 -3.20 7.58 -19.40
N THR A 63 -4.51 7.74 -19.53
CA THR A 63 -5.45 7.40 -18.45
C THR A 63 -5.51 5.90 -18.21
N HIS A 64 -5.51 5.09 -19.29
CA HIS A 64 -5.40 3.62 -19.19
C HIS A 64 -4.11 3.21 -18.47
N THR A 65 -2.97 3.79 -18.86
CA THR A 65 -1.67 3.50 -18.24
C THR A 65 -1.68 3.82 -16.74
N MET A 66 -2.27 4.96 -16.35
CA MET A 66 -2.38 5.35 -14.94
C MET A 66 -3.29 4.40 -14.14
N ILE A 67 -4.39 3.94 -14.73
CA ILE A 67 -5.29 2.95 -14.12
C ILE A 67 -4.52 1.66 -13.83
N GLU A 68 -3.83 1.11 -14.83
CA GLU A 68 -3.06 -0.13 -14.66
C GLU A 68 -1.99 0.00 -13.58
N GLN A 69 -1.28 1.13 -13.52
CA GLN A 69 -0.27 1.37 -12.49
C GLN A 69 -0.87 1.37 -11.09
N VAL A 70 -2.04 2.01 -10.91
CA VAL A 70 -2.75 2.06 -9.62
C VAL A 70 -3.25 0.68 -9.21
N GLU A 71 -3.84 -0.08 -10.14
CA GLU A 71 -4.31 -1.44 -9.87
C GLU A 71 -3.17 -2.37 -9.46
N ARG A 72 -2.02 -2.32 -10.17
CA ARG A 72 -0.82 -3.07 -9.80
C ARG A 72 -0.31 -2.69 -8.42
N ALA A 73 -0.27 -1.39 -8.10
CA ALA A 73 0.16 -0.91 -6.79
C ALA A 73 -0.76 -1.40 -5.66
N LEU A 74 -2.08 -1.37 -5.86
CA LEU A 74 -3.07 -1.86 -4.91
C LEU A 74 -2.98 -3.38 -4.71
N ALA A 75 -2.83 -4.15 -5.78
CA ALA A 75 -2.64 -5.60 -5.71
C ALA A 75 -1.35 -5.95 -4.96
N CYS A 76 -0.25 -5.25 -5.26
CA CYS A 76 1.03 -5.42 -4.58
C CYS A 76 0.92 -5.11 -3.08
N ALA A 77 0.36 -3.96 -2.72
CA ALA A 77 0.17 -3.57 -1.32
C ALA A 77 -0.70 -4.59 -0.57
N SER A 78 -1.78 -5.07 -1.18
CA SER A 78 -2.68 -6.05 -0.58
C SER A 78 -1.97 -7.37 -0.29
N ALA A 79 -1.25 -7.92 -1.28
CA ALA A 79 -0.48 -9.15 -1.10
C ALA A 79 0.57 -9.02 0.01
N ARG A 80 1.27 -7.89 0.08
CA ARG A 80 2.29 -7.63 1.11
C ARG A 80 1.68 -7.44 2.50
N LEU A 81 0.50 -6.82 2.60
CA LEU A 81 -0.24 -6.69 3.86
C LEU A 81 -0.78 -8.04 4.34
N ASP A 82 -1.23 -8.92 3.44
CA ASP A 82 -1.79 -10.23 3.76
C ASP A 82 -0.72 -11.24 4.16
N ASN A 83 0.47 -11.18 3.56
CA ASN A 83 1.62 -12.05 3.91
C ASN A 83 2.08 -11.87 5.36
N VAL A 84 1.84 -10.71 5.98
CA VAL A 84 2.14 -10.49 7.42
C VAL A 84 1.11 -11.13 8.32
N ARG A 85 -0.14 -11.25 7.85
CA ARG A 85 -1.24 -11.85 8.62
C ARG A 85 -1.12 -13.37 8.69
N ARG A 86 -0.50 -14.01 7.69
CA ARG A 86 -0.07 -15.40 7.76
C ARG A 86 1.33 -15.43 8.35
N PRO A 87 1.52 -15.61 9.67
CA PRO A 87 2.83 -16.01 10.15
C PRO A 87 3.18 -17.27 9.35
N SER A 88 4.32 -17.22 8.65
CA SER A 88 4.86 -18.38 7.94
C SER A 88 4.80 -19.57 8.88
N ALA A 89 3.98 -20.57 8.53
CA ALA A 89 3.84 -21.79 9.32
C ALA A 89 5.18 -22.54 9.42
N ASP A 90 6.17 -22.20 8.60
CA ASP A 90 7.51 -22.78 8.62
C ASP A 90 8.36 -22.33 9.81
N ALA A 91 8.11 -21.15 10.40
CA ALA A 91 8.89 -20.70 11.56
C ALA A 91 8.55 -21.48 12.85
N ALA A 92 7.45 -22.24 12.87
CA ALA A 92 7.04 -23.04 14.02
C ALA A 92 7.64 -24.45 14.03
N HIS A 93 8.31 -24.90 12.96
CA HIS A 93 8.95 -26.22 12.91
C HIS A 93 10.42 -26.24 13.35
N ASP A 94 11.09 -25.08 13.44
CA ASP A 94 12.50 -24.99 13.89
C ASP A 94 12.68 -24.73 15.39
N ALA A 95 11.60 -24.57 16.15
CA ALA A 95 11.65 -24.52 17.61
C ALA A 95 11.65 -25.93 18.21
N ALA A 96 12.78 -26.63 18.08
CA ALA A 96 13.04 -27.92 18.73
C ALA A 96 12.84 -27.85 20.26
N PRO A 97 12.32 -28.90 20.93
CA PRO A 97 12.55 -29.08 22.35
C PRO A 97 13.87 -29.80 22.55
N GLY A 98 14.96 -29.04 22.56
CA GLY A 98 16.18 -29.45 23.27
C GLY A 98 15.93 -29.34 24.77
N ARG A 99 15.54 -30.43 25.44
CA ARG A 99 15.78 -30.58 26.88
C ARG A 99 16.39 -31.94 27.15
N GLY A 100 17.66 -31.88 27.55
CA GLY A 100 18.43 -33.01 27.99
C GLY A 100 17.89 -33.61 29.29
N LEU A 101 18.24 -34.88 29.46
CA LEU A 101 18.50 -35.53 30.76
C LEU A 101 19.37 -34.64 31.65
N PRO A 102 19.18 -34.64 32.99
CA PRO A 102 19.62 -35.78 33.80
C PRO A 102 18.72 -36.13 35.01
N GLY A 103 18.82 -37.38 35.45
CA GLY A 103 18.20 -37.92 36.67
C GLY A 103 18.40 -39.42 36.74
#